data_AF-A0A3N0AHD7-F1
#
_entry.id   AF-A0A3N0AHD7-F1
#
_cell.length_a   1.000
_cell.length_b   1.000
_cell.length_c   1.000
_cell.angle_alpha   90.00
_cell.angle_beta   90.00
_cell.angle_gamma   90.00
#
_symmetry.space_group_name_H-M   'P 1'
#
loop_
_entity.id
_entity.type
_entity.pdbx_description
1 polymer ?
#
loop_
_entity_poly.entity_id
_entity_poly.type
_entity_poly.pdbx_seq_one_letter_code
_entity_poly.pdbx_strand_id
1 'polypeptide(L)'
;MRHMAASGALYATPKDVLLGLTDQQFKAMSEAKWSVMVGSLFMGTRDKNGQSPDYRRIQSASPQPYIDSIQTYAKLFSGATGVPLNSLGIVQDNPASAEAIAAQREDICIAAEDCIESNREAMRNVALMAVAVGNNTTLDGLTDEQLSVVPNFKNPMRPSLAATADAMVKVASVMDGFAQTREFLANMGFTPTEVESIRSQLRRSQAQGAAAASAQAALIQSRAQRERQVTDGDIAGEAR
;
A
#
# COMPACT_ATOMS: atom_id res chain seq x y z
N MET A 1 24.00 -2.01 9.02
CA MET A 1 24.60 -0.65 9.00
C MET A 1 25.96 -0.53 9.68
N ARG A 2 26.25 -1.20 10.81
CA ARG A 2 27.55 -1.10 11.50
C ARG A 2 28.76 -1.49 10.61
N HIS A 3 28.64 -2.56 9.83
CA HIS A 3 29.70 -2.99 8.90
C HIS A 3 29.92 -2.01 7.73
N MET A 4 28.86 -1.33 7.30
CA MET A 4 28.88 -0.29 6.26
C MET A 4 29.70 0.93 6.73
N ALA A 5 29.47 1.39 7.96
CA ALA A 5 30.22 2.49 8.56
C ALA A 5 31.70 2.14 8.79
N ALA A 6 31.99 0.93 9.25
CA ALA A 6 33.36 0.45 9.45
C ALA A 6 34.13 0.34 8.12
N SER A 7 33.48 -0.20 7.09
CA SER A 7 34.05 -0.31 5.75
C SER A 7 34.26 1.07 5.12
N GLY A 8 33.28 1.97 5.25
CA GLY A 8 33.40 3.37 4.80
C GLY A 8 34.56 4.11 5.48
N ALA A 9 34.74 3.94 6.79
CA ALA A 9 35.89 4.51 7.50
C ALA A 9 37.24 3.95 7.02
N LEU A 10 37.32 2.64 6.75
CA LEU A 10 38.52 1.99 6.20
C LEU A 10 38.89 2.51 4.80
N TYR A 11 37.90 2.73 3.93
CA TYR A 11 38.12 3.28 2.60
C TYR A 11 38.47 4.78 2.63
N ALA A 12 37.88 5.54 3.54
CA ALA A 12 38.14 6.97 3.70
C ALA A 12 39.52 7.29 4.31
N THR A 13 40.10 6.36 5.06
CA THR A 13 41.41 6.58 5.71
C THR A 13 42.54 6.58 4.67
N PRO A 14 43.32 7.69 4.56
CA PRO A 14 44.52 7.76 3.71
C PRO A 14 45.52 6.66 4.04
N LYS A 15 46.19 6.12 3.03
CA LYS A 15 47.21 5.07 3.18
C LYS A 15 48.49 5.58 2.55
N ASP A 16 49.32 6.20 3.38
CA ASP A 16 50.52 6.87 2.93
C ASP A 16 51.75 6.04 3.27
N VAL A 17 52.71 6.02 2.34
CA VAL A 17 54.00 5.33 2.48
C VAL A 17 55.11 6.37 2.38
N LEU A 18 55.96 6.38 3.41
CA LEU A 18 57.13 7.25 3.51
C LEU A 18 58.39 6.40 3.49
N LEU A 19 59.26 6.64 2.51
CA LEU A 19 60.54 5.96 2.34
C LEU A 19 61.70 6.93 2.61
N GLY A 20 62.79 6.42 3.19
CA GLY A 20 64.01 7.22 3.46
C GLY A 20 63.97 8.07 4.74
N LEU A 21 63.18 7.67 5.74
CA LEU A 21 63.20 8.30 7.06
C LEU A 21 64.43 7.86 7.86
N THR A 22 65.02 8.77 8.63
CA THR A 22 66.05 8.41 9.63
C THR A 22 65.42 7.68 10.83
N ASP A 23 66.19 6.86 11.55
CA ASP A 23 65.70 6.09 12.71
C ASP A 23 65.04 6.96 13.79
N GLN A 24 65.56 8.18 14.02
CA GLN A 24 64.99 9.13 14.96
C GLN A 24 63.62 9.67 14.49
N GLN A 25 63.48 9.98 13.19
CA GLN A 25 62.22 10.43 12.60
C GLN A 25 61.18 9.31 12.57
N PHE A 26 61.60 8.08 12.24
CA PHE A 26 60.74 6.91 12.28
C PHE A 26 60.19 6.66 13.69
N LYS A 27 61.05 6.75 14.72
CA LYS A 27 60.63 6.57 16.11
C LYS A 27 59.65 7.67 16.55
N ALA A 28 59.92 8.93 16.24
CA ALA A 28 59.02 10.04 16.56
C ALA A 28 57.65 9.93 15.87
N MET A 29 57.61 9.55 14.59
CA MET A 29 56.35 9.33 13.86
C MET A 29 55.60 8.08 14.35
N SER A 30 56.31 7.03 14.77
CA SER A 30 55.69 5.83 15.34
C SER A 30 55.14 6.05 16.75
N GLU A 31 55.65 7.01 17.50
CA GLU A 31 55.07 7.41 18.79
C GLU A 31 53.86 8.34 18.60
N ALA A 32 53.81 9.12 17.51
CA ALA A 32 52.76 10.07 17.19
C ALA A 32 51.81 9.63 16.05
N LYS A 33 51.45 8.34 15.97
CA LYS A 33 50.68 7.75 14.84
C LYS A 33 49.37 8.50 14.53
N TRP A 34 48.64 8.93 15.55
CA TRP A 34 47.38 9.67 15.38
C TRP A 34 47.60 11.07 14.82
N SER A 35 48.59 11.80 15.34
CA SER A 35 48.93 13.14 14.86
C SER A 35 49.45 13.12 13.42
N VAL A 36 50.16 12.05 13.02
CA VAL A 36 50.60 11.82 11.64
C VAL A 36 49.42 11.44 10.73
N MET A 37 48.43 10.69 11.23
CA MET A 37 47.22 10.33 10.49
C MET A 37 46.27 11.53 10.28
N VAL A 38 46.14 12.42 11.26
CA VAL A 38 45.26 13.60 11.23
C VAL A 38 45.95 14.82 10.63
N GLY A 39 47.25 14.97 10.86
CA GLY A 39 48.07 16.05 10.32
C GLY A 39 48.50 15.73 8.90
N SER A 40 47.80 16.30 7.91
CA SER A 40 48.19 16.31 6.50
C SER A 40 49.68 16.59 6.36
N LEU A 41 50.45 15.58 5.95
CA LEU A 41 51.90 15.60 5.97
C LEU A 41 52.46 16.62 4.96
N PHE A 42 52.62 17.88 5.39
CA PHE A 42 53.31 18.95 4.68
C PHE A 42 54.58 19.36 5.44
N MET A 43 55.43 18.38 5.76
CA MET A 43 56.77 18.65 6.29
C MET A 43 57.78 17.88 5.46
N GLY A 44 58.54 18.61 4.63
CA GLY A 44 59.65 18.06 3.86
C GLY A 44 60.91 18.86 4.16
N THR A 45 61.86 18.27 4.88
CA THR A 45 63.22 18.81 5.02
C THR A 45 64.22 17.77 4.52
N ARG A 46 65.32 18.23 3.92
CA ARG A 46 66.40 17.37 3.44
C ARG A 46 67.22 16.88 4.63
N ASP A 47 67.66 15.62 4.58
CA ASP A 47 68.61 15.10 5.56
C ASP A 47 69.99 15.77 5.40
N LYS A 48 70.88 15.59 6.38
CA LYS A 48 72.25 16.17 6.46
C LYS A 48 73.12 15.82 5.23
N ASN A 49 72.74 14.77 4.50
CA ASN A 49 73.38 14.31 3.27
C ASN A 49 72.68 14.79 1.97
N GLY A 50 71.68 15.67 2.08
CA GLY A 50 70.96 16.24 0.94
C GLY A 50 69.87 15.36 0.32
N GLN A 51 69.60 14.17 0.88
CA GLN A 51 68.52 13.29 0.42
C GLN A 51 67.17 13.69 1.00
N SER A 52 66.13 13.64 0.17
CA SER A 52 64.74 13.92 0.57
C SER A 52 63.96 12.61 0.72
N PRO A 53 63.05 12.51 1.71
CA PRO A 53 62.16 11.36 1.83
C PRO A 53 61.22 11.25 0.62
N ASP A 54 61.04 10.05 0.08
CA ASP A 54 60.10 9.76 -1.00
C ASP A 54 58.71 9.48 -0.39
N TYR A 55 57.74 10.31 -0.75
CA TYR A 55 56.36 10.20 -0.30
C TYR A 55 55.49 9.65 -1.43
N ARG A 56 54.83 8.54 -1.16
CA ARG A 56 53.85 7.95 -2.08
C ARG A 56 52.57 7.67 -1.34
N ARG A 57 51.46 8.21 -1.85
CA ARG A 57 50.12 7.83 -1.41
C ARG A 57 49.67 6.60 -2.19
N ILE A 58 49.30 5.55 -1.47
CA ILE A 58 48.64 4.40 -2.09
C ILE A 58 47.24 4.89 -2.49
N GLN A 59 46.84 4.66 -3.75
CA GLN A 59 45.46 4.91 -4.13
C GLN A 59 44.55 4.06 -3.23
N SER A 60 43.68 4.73 -2.47
CA SER A 60 42.66 4.05 -1.69
C SER A 60 41.82 3.20 -2.62
N ALA A 61 41.64 1.92 -2.26
CA ALA A 61 40.72 1.05 -2.97
C ALA A 61 39.32 1.69 -3.01
N SER A 62 38.63 1.57 -4.15
CA SER A 62 37.27 2.08 -4.29
C SER A 62 36.30 1.30 -3.39
N PRO A 63 35.32 1.96 -2.75
CA PRO A 63 34.22 1.28 -2.07
C PRO A 63 33.23 0.61 -3.04
N GLN A 64 33.35 0.85 -4.34
CA GLN A 64 32.41 0.37 -5.37
C GLN A 64 32.14 -1.14 -5.30
N PRO A 65 33.13 -2.05 -5.17
CA PRO A 65 32.86 -3.49 -5.11
C PRO A 65 31.99 -3.90 -3.91
N TYR A 66 32.12 -3.19 -2.79
CA TYR A 66 31.28 -3.42 -1.61
C TYR A 66 29.83 -2.96 -1.86
N ILE A 67 29.65 -1.79 -2.48
CA ILE A 67 28.33 -1.28 -2.87
C ILE A 67 27.65 -2.25 -3.86
N ASP A 68 28.38 -2.71 -4.87
CA ASP A 68 27.88 -3.66 -5.87
C ASP A 68 27.46 -5.00 -5.24
N SER A 69 28.19 -5.45 -4.21
CA SER A 69 27.81 -6.66 -3.46
C SER A 69 26.47 -6.49 -2.75
N ILE A 70 26.21 -5.32 -2.13
CA ILE A 70 24.95 -5.03 -1.47
C ILE A 70 23.81 -4.94 -2.48
N GLN A 71 24.04 -4.29 -3.62
CA GLN A 71 23.05 -4.27 -4.70
C GLN A 71 22.74 -5.68 -5.22
N THR A 72 23.75 -6.56 -5.29
CA THR A 72 23.55 -7.96 -5.68
C THR A 72 22.70 -8.70 -4.65
N TYR A 73 22.96 -8.54 -3.36
CA TYR A 73 22.11 -9.13 -2.32
C TYR A 73 20.67 -8.61 -2.36
N ALA A 74 20.47 -7.32 -2.62
CA ALA A 74 19.14 -6.76 -2.78
C ALA A 74 18.40 -7.33 -4.01
N LYS A 75 19.12 -7.58 -5.12
CA LYS A 75 18.58 -8.27 -6.30
C LYS A 75 18.18 -9.72 -6.00
N LEU A 76 19.02 -10.47 -5.27
CA LEU A 76 18.70 -11.83 -4.84
C LEU A 76 17.49 -11.85 -3.90
N PHE A 77 17.41 -10.93 -2.95
CA PHE A 77 16.27 -10.79 -2.04
C PHE A 77 14.99 -10.44 -2.80
N SER A 78 15.06 -9.49 -3.73
CA SER A 78 13.93 -9.11 -4.59
C SER A 78 13.41 -10.30 -5.40
N GLY A 79 14.30 -11.06 -6.04
CA GLY A 79 13.92 -12.26 -6.80
C GLY A 79 13.35 -13.39 -5.94
N ALA A 80 13.79 -13.54 -4.68
CA ALA A 80 13.27 -14.56 -3.78
C ALA A 80 11.93 -14.20 -3.12
N THR A 81 11.66 -12.91 -2.94
CA THR A 81 10.48 -12.44 -2.18
C THR A 81 9.39 -11.80 -3.04
N GLY A 82 9.68 -11.47 -4.30
CA GLY A 82 8.80 -10.69 -5.15
C GLY A 82 8.73 -9.20 -4.76
N VAL A 83 9.49 -8.75 -3.75
CA VAL A 83 9.53 -7.34 -3.34
C VAL A 83 10.29 -6.54 -4.40
N PRO A 84 9.71 -5.46 -4.97
CA PRO A 84 10.37 -4.64 -5.97
C PRO A 84 11.67 -3.99 -5.48
N LEU A 85 12.69 -3.91 -6.35
CA LEU A 85 13.96 -3.24 -6.05
C LEU A 85 13.81 -1.76 -5.67
N ASN A 86 12.85 -1.06 -6.26
CA ASN A 86 12.56 0.33 -5.91
C ASN A 86 12.14 0.49 -4.44
N SER A 87 11.51 -0.53 -3.87
CA SER A 87 11.07 -0.56 -2.46
C SER A 87 12.24 -0.85 -1.53
N LEU A 88 13.35 -1.39 -2.05
CA LEU A 88 14.62 -1.57 -1.34
C LEU A 88 15.55 -0.35 -1.45
N GLY A 89 15.09 0.75 -2.08
CA GLY A 89 15.86 1.98 -2.24
C GLY A 89 16.90 1.95 -3.38
N ILE A 90 16.89 0.89 -4.21
CA ILE A 90 17.68 0.84 -5.43
C ILE A 90 16.83 1.44 -6.55
N VAL A 91 17.04 2.74 -6.77
CA VAL A 91 16.37 3.49 -7.84
C VAL A 91 17.00 3.09 -9.17
N GLN A 92 16.17 2.62 -10.10
CA GLN A 92 16.55 2.55 -11.51
C GLN A 92 16.35 3.93 -12.13
N ASP A 93 17.20 4.32 -13.08
CA ASP A 93 17.31 5.69 -13.61
C ASP A 93 16.03 6.27 -14.26
N ASN A 94 14.98 5.48 -14.44
CA ASN A 94 13.75 5.91 -15.10
C ASN A 94 12.56 5.94 -14.11
N PRO A 95 11.84 7.07 -13.96
CA PRO A 95 10.57 7.09 -13.24
C PRO A 95 9.59 6.09 -13.86
N ALA A 96 9.12 5.13 -13.05
CA ALA A 96 8.18 4.11 -13.49
C ALA A 96 6.75 4.69 -13.57
N SER A 97 6.01 4.31 -14.61
CA SER A 97 4.57 4.60 -14.69
C SER A 97 3.81 3.83 -13.60
N ALA A 98 2.58 4.26 -13.27
CA ALA A 98 1.74 3.58 -12.28
C ALA A 98 1.47 2.11 -12.62
N GLU A 99 1.31 1.80 -13.92
CA GLU A 99 1.13 0.43 -14.42
C GLU A 99 2.41 -0.40 -14.28
N ALA A 100 3.58 0.19 -14.56
CA ALA A 100 4.86 -0.48 -14.35
C ALA A 100 5.12 -0.75 -12.85
N ILE A 101 4.73 0.17 -11.96
CA ILE A 101 4.81 -0.03 -10.51
C ILE A 101 3.87 -1.15 -10.05
N ALA A 102 2.66 -1.23 -10.61
CA ALA A 102 1.70 -2.28 -10.31
C ALA A 102 2.22 -3.65 -10.77
N ALA A 103 2.71 -3.74 -12.02
CA ALA A 103 3.31 -4.96 -12.57
C ALA A 103 4.52 -5.43 -11.75
N GLN A 104 5.38 -4.51 -11.31
CA GLN A 104 6.51 -4.86 -10.44
C GLN A 104 6.07 -5.47 -9.09
N ARG A 105 4.87 -5.14 -8.61
CA ARG A 105 4.32 -5.64 -7.34
C ARG A 105 3.47 -6.89 -7.51
N GLU A 106 3.21 -7.33 -8.74
CA GLU A 106 2.28 -8.43 -9.03
C GLU A 106 2.65 -9.71 -8.29
N ASP A 107 3.93 -10.11 -8.33
CA ASP A 107 4.41 -11.34 -7.67
C ASP A 107 4.13 -11.35 -6.16
N ILE A 108 4.43 -10.25 -5.45
CA ILE A 108 4.17 -10.15 -4.01
C ILE A 108 2.67 -10.01 -3.71
N CYS A 109 1.90 -9.40 -4.61
CA CYS A 109 0.44 -9.33 -4.49
C CYS A 109 -0.19 -10.72 -4.62
N ILE A 110 0.23 -11.54 -5.59
CA ILE A 110 -0.23 -12.92 -5.74
C ILE A 110 0.10 -13.74 -4.49
N ALA A 111 1.35 -13.67 -4.01
CA ALA A 111 1.73 -14.36 -2.77
C ALA A 111 0.91 -13.90 -1.55
N ALA A 112 0.52 -12.62 -1.51
CA ALA A 112 -0.37 -12.09 -0.47
C ALA A 112 -1.81 -12.60 -0.64
N GLU A 113 -2.32 -12.74 -1.86
CA GLU A 113 -3.63 -13.34 -2.13
C GLU A 113 -3.68 -14.80 -1.69
N ASP A 114 -2.67 -15.61 -2.01
CA ASP A 114 -2.58 -17.00 -1.57
C ASP A 114 -2.56 -17.13 -0.03
N CYS A 115 -1.82 -16.23 0.62
CA CYS A 115 -1.79 -16.13 2.08
C CYS A 115 -3.14 -15.71 2.65
N ILE A 116 -3.84 -14.77 2.01
CA ILE A 116 -5.18 -14.34 2.40
C ILE A 116 -6.18 -15.48 2.27
N GLU A 117 -6.15 -16.27 1.20
CA GLU A 117 -7.05 -17.41 1.02
C GLU A 117 -6.87 -18.45 2.13
N SER A 118 -5.62 -18.82 2.43
CA SER A 118 -5.31 -19.75 3.54
C SER A 118 -5.78 -19.19 4.89
N ASN A 119 -5.56 -17.89 5.13
CA ASN A 119 -5.98 -17.23 6.36
C ASN A 119 -7.50 -17.05 6.43
N ARG A 120 -8.21 -17.00 5.29
CA ARG A 120 -9.67 -16.84 5.24
C ARG A 120 -10.37 -18.03 5.87
N GLU A 121 -9.91 -19.23 5.57
CA GLU A 121 -10.44 -20.46 6.18
C GLU A 121 -10.17 -20.49 7.70
N ALA A 122 -8.92 -20.23 8.10
CA ALA A 122 -8.54 -20.21 9.51
C ALA A 122 -9.34 -19.18 10.33
N MET A 123 -9.47 -17.96 9.81
CA MET A 123 -10.23 -16.89 10.45
C MET A 123 -11.73 -17.17 10.49
N ARG A 124 -12.29 -17.80 9.44
CA ARG A 124 -13.69 -18.23 9.46
C ARG A 124 -13.93 -19.24 10.58
N ASN A 125 -13.06 -20.24 10.71
CA ASN A 125 -13.19 -21.24 11.77
C ASN A 125 -13.11 -20.61 13.16
N VAL A 126 -12.18 -19.67 13.38
CA VAL A 126 -12.09 -18.92 14.64
C VAL A 126 -13.37 -18.12 14.91
N ALA A 127 -13.94 -17.47 13.91
CA ALA A 127 -15.18 -16.72 14.06
C ALA A 127 -16.36 -17.64 14.43
N LEU A 128 -16.51 -18.79 13.77
CA LEU A 128 -17.56 -19.76 14.10
C LEU A 128 -17.40 -20.32 15.51
N MET A 129 -16.17 -20.65 15.93
CA MET A 129 -15.90 -21.07 17.30
C MET A 129 -16.28 -19.99 18.32
N ALA A 130 -15.97 -18.72 18.03
CA ALA A 130 -16.33 -17.61 18.90
C ALA A 130 -17.86 -17.44 19.02
N VAL A 131 -18.60 -17.59 17.92
CA VAL A 131 -20.07 -17.54 17.92
C VAL A 131 -20.66 -18.71 18.71
N ALA A 132 -20.12 -19.93 18.53
CA ALA A 132 -20.59 -21.12 19.25
C ALA A 132 -20.39 -20.98 20.76
N VAL A 133 -19.21 -20.50 21.20
CA VAL A 133 -18.94 -20.20 22.61
C VAL A 133 -19.87 -19.11 23.14
N GLY A 134 -20.09 -18.03 22.38
CA GLY A 134 -21.00 -16.95 22.76
C GLY A 134 -22.45 -17.41 22.94
N ASN A 135 -22.88 -18.39 22.17
CA ASN A 135 -24.21 -18.99 22.24
C ASN A 135 -24.28 -20.20 23.18
N ASN A 136 -23.18 -20.55 23.85
CA ASN A 136 -23.04 -21.74 24.69
C ASN A 136 -23.51 -23.03 23.98
N THR A 137 -23.12 -23.19 22.72
CA THR A 137 -23.50 -24.29 21.84
C THR A 137 -22.26 -24.89 21.15
N THR A 138 -22.43 -26.02 20.47
CA THR A 138 -21.41 -26.60 19.60
C THR A 138 -21.50 -26.02 18.18
N LEU A 139 -20.49 -26.25 17.35
CA LEU A 139 -20.50 -25.81 15.96
C LEU A 139 -21.72 -26.32 15.17
N ASP A 140 -22.19 -27.54 15.48
CA ASP A 140 -23.37 -28.16 14.86
C ASP A 140 -24.69 -27.51 15.30
N GLY A 141 -24.68 -26.79 16.42
CA GLY A 141 -25.85 -26.07 16.94
C GLY A 141 -25.97 -24.64 16.42
N LEU A 142 -25.11 -24.22 15.49
CA LEU A 142 -25.18 -22.90 14.85
C LEU A 142 -26.29 -22.87 13.79
N THR A 143 -26.97 -21.74 13.66
CA THR A 143 -27.96 -21.53 12.59
C THR A 143 -27.26 -21.30 11.24
N ASP A 144 -27.98 -21.51 10.14
CA ASP A 144 -27.47 -21.24 8.80
C ASP A 144 -26.99 -19.79 8.63
N GLU A 145 -27.68 -18.84 9.26
CA GLU A 145 -27.29 -17.43 9.27
C GLU A 145 -25.93 -17.22 9.95
N GLN A 146 -25.67 -17.91 11.06
CA GLN A 146 -24.39 -17.85 11.77
C GLN A 146 -23.27 -18.55 10.99
N LEU A 147 -23.58 -19.62 10.28
CA LEU A 147 -22.64 -20.31 9.40
C LEU A 147 -22.28 -19.48 8.15
N SER A 148 -23.10 -18.51 7.77
CA SER A 148 -22.85 -17.63 6.62
C SER A 148 -21.73 -16.62 6.84
N VAL A 149 -21.18 -16.51 8.06
CA VAL A 149 -20.08 -15.59 8.37
C VAL A 149 -18.83 -15.91 7.53
N VAL A 150 -18.32 -14.87 6.86
CA VAL A 150 -17.11 -14.91 6.04
C VAL A 150 -16.19 -13.73 6.39
N PRO A 151 -14.88 -13.96 6.53
CA PRO A 151 -13.93 -12.88 6.77
C PRO A 151 -13.70 -12.08 5.48
N ASN A 152 -13.79 -10.75 5.60
CA ASN A 152 -13.57 -9.82 4.51
C ASN A 152 -12.15 -9.22 4.59
N PHE A 153 -11.28 -9.64 3.69
CA PHE A 153 -9.93 -9.11 3.55
C PHE A 153 -9.87 -8.03 2.48
N LYS A 154 -9.05 -7.00 2.71
CA LYS A 154 -8.82 -5.96 1.70
C LYS A 154 -7.94 -6.49 0.58
N ASN A 155 -8.19 -6.01 -0.64
CA ASN A 155 -7.37 -6.30 -1.81
C ASN A 155 -5.89 -5.90 -1.55
N PRO A 156 -4.93 -6.81 -1.75
CA PRO A 156 -3.51 -6.56 -1.48
C PRO A 156 -2.84 -5.59 -2.47
N MET A 157 -3.33 -5.45 -3.71
CA MET A 157 -2.83 -4.46 -4.66
C MET A 157 -3.04 -3.02 -4.17
N ARG A 158 -4.03 -2.81 -3.28
CA ARG A 158 -4.41 -1.49 -2.73
C ARG A 158 -4.43 -0.39 -3.81
N PRO A 159 -5.32 -0.50 -4.82
CA PRO A 159 -5.47 0.55 -5.82
C PRO A 159 -5.84 1.88 -5.14
N SER A 160 -5.58 2.99 -5.85
CA SER A 160 -5.99 4.29 -5.36
C SER A 160 -7.52 4.36 -5.21
N LEU A 161 -7.99 5.23 -4.32
CA LEU A 161 -9.43 5.45 -4.15
C LEU A 161 -10.07 5.90 -5.47
N ALA A 162 -9.38 6.73 -6.25
CA ALA A 162 -9.84 7.18 -7.56
C ALA A 162 -9.97 6.02 -8.56
N ALA A 163 -8.99 5.13 -8.63
CA ALA A 163 -9.04 3.95 -9.50
C ALA A 163 -10.16 2.99 -9.08
N THR A 164 -10.34 2.81 -7.77
CA THR A 164 -11.43 1.99 -7.21
C THR A 164 -12.79 2.60 -7.56
N ALA A 165 -12.97 3.90 -7.37
CA ALA A 165 -14.22 4.58 -7.69
C ALA A 165 -14.57 4.50 -9.19
N ASP A 166 -13.60 4.73 -10.08
CA ASP A 166 -13.78 4.59 -11.53
C ASP A 166 -14.22 3.17 -11.91
N ALA A 167 -13.56 2.14 -11.36
CA ALA A 167 -13.94 0.75 -11.59
C ALA A 167 -15.37 0.45 -11.10
N MET A 168 -15.73 0.93 -9.91
CA MET A 168 -17.06 0.70 -9.33
C MET A 168 -18.17 1.42 -10.12
N VAL A 169 -17.91 2.62 -10.64
CA VAL A 169 -18.86 3.34 -11.51
C VAL A 169 -19.08 2.58 -12.82
N LYS A 170 -18.03 2.01 -13.40
CA LYS A 170 -18.16 1.16 -14.60
C LYS A 170 -19.02 -0.06 -14.32
N VAL A 171 -18.82 -0.76 -13.19
CA VAL A 171 -19.69 -1.88 -12.80
C VAL A 171 -21.14 -1.42 -12.60
N ALA A 172 -21.35 -0.30 -11.91
CA ALA A 172 -22.69 0.26 -11.66
C ALA A 172 -23.43 0.68 -12.94
N SER A 173 -22.70 1.00 -14.02
CA SER A 173 -23.30 1.33 -15.32
C SER A 173 -23.89 0.14 -16.06
N VAL A 174 -23.46 -1.08 -15.72
CA VAL A 174 -23.94 -2.33 -16.34
C VAL A 174 -24.92 -3.07 -15.43
N MET A 175 -24.75 -2.95 -14.11
CA MET A 175 -25.59 -3.61 -13.12
C MET A 175 -26.56 -2.61 -12.47
N ASP A 176 -27.81 -2.65 -12.92
CA ASP A 176 -28.87 -1.81 -12.36
C ASP A 176 -29.02 -2.02 -10.85
N GLY A 177 -29.12 -0.91 -10.11
CA GLY A 177 -29.27 -0.92 -8.66
C GLY A 177 -27.97 -1.18 -7.87
N PHE A 178 -26.86 -1.56 -8.51
CA PHE A 178 -25.60 -1.84 -7.81
C PHE A 178 -25.07 -0.63 -7.02
N ALA A 179 -25.25 0.58 -7.54
CA ALA A 179 -24.85 1.82 -6.86
C ALA A 179 -25.49 2.03 -5.47
N GLN A 180 -26.59 1.33 -5.17
CA GLN A 180 -27.32 1.44 -3.89
C GLN A 180 -26.92 0.33 -2.89
N THR A 181 -26.07 -0.61 -3.32
CA THR A 181 -25.67 -1.75 -2.50
C THR A 181 -24.69 -1.35 -1.40
N ARG A 182 -24.57 -2.21 -0.38
CA ARG A 182 -23.63 -1.97 0.74
C ARG A 182 -22.20 -2.07 0.22
N GLU A 183 -21.99 -2.99 -0.69
CA GLU A 183 -20.73 -3.35 -1.33
C GLU A 183 -20.20 -2.18 -2.15
N PHE A 184 -21.07 -1.50 -2.91
CA PHE A 184 -20.70 -0.29 -3.64
C PHE A 184 -20.21 0.81 -2.70
N LEU A 185 -21.01 1.16 -1.69
CA LEU A 185 -20.68 2.23 -0.75
C LEU A 185 -19.43 1.90 0.09
N ALA A 186 -19.29 0.65 0.55
CA ALA A 186 -18.13 0.23 1.33
C ALA A 186 -16.83 0.31 0.51
N ASN A 187 -16.87 -0.09 -0.77
CA ASN A 187 -15.70 -0.01 -1.66
C ASN A 187 -15.34 1.43 -2.06
N MET A 188 -16.29 2.37 -2.01
CA MET A 188 -16.01 3.81 -2.14
C MET A 188 -15.32 4.41 -0.92
N GLY A 189 -15.06 3.62 0.13
CA GLY A 189 -14.33 4.05 1.32
C GLY A 189 -15.21 4.61 2.45
N PHE A 190 -16.54 4.53 2.32
CA PHE A 190 -17.44 4.88 3.42
C PHE A 190 -17.30 3.89 4.57
N THR A 191 -17.34 4.40 5.80
CA THR A 191 -17.34 3.57 7.00
C THR A 191 -18.65 2.78 7.13
N PRO A 192 -18.67 1.63 7.84
CA PRO A 192 -19.89 0.84 8.00
C PRO A 192 -21.09 1.64 8.53
N THR A 193 -20.85 2.59 9.43
CA THR A 193 -21.87 3.48 9.99
C THR A 193 -22.39 4.47 8.95
N GLU A 194 -21.52 5.05 8.13
CA GLU A 194 -21.91 5.94 7.03
C GLU A 194 -22.71 5.18 5.97
N VAL A 195 -22.31 3.97 5.62
CA VAL A 195 -23.04 3.12 4.67
C VAL A 195 -24.49 2.88 5.15
N GLU A 196 -24.69 2.55 6.43
CA GLU A 196 -26.04 2.33 6.95
C GLU A 196 -26.86 3.62 6.99
N SER A 197 -26.24 4.75 7.37
CA SER A 197 -26.88 6.06 7.33
C SER A 197 -27.32 6.45 5.91
N ILE A 198 -26.46 6.30 4.91
CA ILE A 198 -26.75 6.58 3.50
C ILE A 198 -27.90 5.69 3.02
N ARG A 199 -27.85 4.38 3.29
CA ARG A 199 -28.92 3.44 2.92
C ARG A 199 -30.26 3.77 3.59
N SER A 200 -30.24 4.22 4.84
CA SER A 200 -31.44 4.67 5.56
C SER A 200 -32.03 5.93 4.92
N GLN A 201 -31.19 6.88 4.52
CA GLN A 201 -31.64 8.09 3.82
C GLN A 201 -32.21 7.77 2.42
N LEU A 202 -31.55 6.91 1.65
CA LEU A 202 -32.03 6.45 0.34
C LEU A 202 -33.39 5.75 0.45
N ARG A 203 -33.55 4.81 1.39
CA ARG A 203 -34.85 4.13 1.64
C ARG A 203 -35.95 5.11 1.99
N ARG A 204 -35.68 6.10 2.84
CA ARG A 204 -36.65 7.14 3.21
C ARG A 204 -37.06 8.00 2.01
N SER A 205 -36.10 8.40 1.19
CA SER A 205 -36.38 9.17 -0.03
C SER A 205 -37.22 8.38 -1.03
N GLN A 206 -36.90 7.11 -1.25
CA GLN A 206 -37.68 6.22 -2.12
C GLN A 206 -39.11 6.00 -1.59
N ALA A 207 -39.27 5.79 -0.29
CA ALA A 207 -40.59 5.65 0.34
C ALA A 207 -41.44 6.93 0.19
N GLN A 208 -40.83 8.10 0.36
CA GLN A 208 -41.50 9.39 0.14
C GLN A 208 -41.92 9.57 -1.33
N GLY A 209 -41.05 9.20 -2.28
CA GLY A 209 -41.37 9.26 -3.71
C GLY A 209 -42.49 8.30 -4.11
N ALA A 210 -42.46 7.06 -3.61
CA ALA A 210 -43.52 6.07 -3.86
C ALA A 210 -44.86 6.50 -3.24
N ALA A 211 -44.85 7.05 -2.03
CA ALA A 211 -46.04 7.60 -1.38
C ALA A 211 -46.63 8.77 -2.20
N ALA A 212 -45.80 9.71 -2.64
CA ALA A 212 -46.24 10.83 -3.48
C ALA A 212 -46.83 10.35 -4.82
N ALA A 213 -46.18 9.40 -5.49
CA ALA A 213 -46.67 8.81 -6.74
C ALA A 213 -48.03 8.10 -6.55
N SER A 214 -48.19 7.34 -5.47
CA SER A 214 -49.46 6.66 -5.16
C SER A 214 -50.59 7.64 -4.85
N ALA A 215 -50.29 8.73 -4.13
CA ALA A 215 -51.26 9.79 -3.85
C ALA A 215 -51.70 10.51 -5.14
N GLN A 216 -50.76 10.76 -6.05
CA GLN A 216 -51.04 11.40 -7.34
C GLN A 216 -51.88 10.50 -8.26
N ALA A 217 -51.58 9.19 -8.28
CA ALA A 217 -52.37 8.19 -8.99
C ALA A 217 -53.81 8.12 -8.44
N ALA A 218 -53.99 8.16 -7.12
CA ALA A 218 -55.31 8.17 -6.49
C ALA A 218 -56.11 9.45 -6.83
N LEU A 219 -55.46 10.61 -6.90
CA LEU A 219 -56.10 11.86 -7.33
C LEU A 219 -56.55 11.81 -8.80
N ILE A 220 -55.73 11.24 -9.70
CA ILE A 220 -56.09 11.07 -11.12
C ILE A 220 -57.27 10.11 -11.27
N GLN A 221 -57.26 8.97 -10.55
CA GLN A 221 -58.36 8.01 -10.58
C GLN A 221 -59.66 8.60 -10.04
N SER A 222 -59.61 9.35 -8.93
CA SER A 222 -60.79 10.00 -8.36
C SER A 222 -61.35 11.12 -9.26
N ARG A 223 -60.50 11.83 -10.00
CA ARG A 223 -60.93 12.81 -11.02
C ARG A 223 -61.60 12.14 -12.21
N ALA A 224 -61.02 11.06 -12.74
CA ALA A 224 -61.59 10.29 -13.85
C ALA A 224 -62.94 9.64 -13.47
N GLN A 225 -63.10 9.20 -12.22
CA GLN A 225 -64.38 8.67 -11.72
C GLN A 225 -65.46 9.76 -11.63
N ARG A 226 -65.11 10.98 -11.19
CA ARG A 226 -66.04 12.12 -11.18
C ARG A 226 -66.46 12.52 -12.60
N GLU A 227 -65.53 12.56 -13.55
CA GLU A 227 -65.83 12.92 -14.94
C GLU A 227 -66.75 11.90 -15.63
N ARG A 228 -66.65 10.61 -15.29
CA ARG A 228 -67.60 9.57 -15.75
C ARG A 228 -68.99 9.67 -15.12
N GLN A 229 -69.09 10.05 -13.85
CA GLN A 229 -70.39 10.24 -13.19
C GLN A 229 -71.17 11.45 -13.74
N VAL A 230 -70.48 12.50 -14.15
CA VAL A 230 -71.11 13.70 -14.74
C VAL A 230 -71.68 13.40 -16.13
N THR A 231 -70.98 12.60 -16.95
CA THR A 231 -71.45 12.22 -18.30
C THR A 231 -72.65 11.28 -18.28
N ASP A 232 -72.79 10.42 -17.28
CA ASP A 232 -73.96 9.53 -17.11
C ASP A 232 -75.18 10.28 -16.52
N GLY A 233 -74.93 11.34 -15.74
CA GLY A 233 -75.97 12.21 -15.17
C GLY A 233 -76.65 13.13 -16.18
N ASP A 234 -75.91 13.65 -17.17
CA ASP A 234 -76.45 14.54 -18.21
C ASP A 234 -77.38 13.81 -19.20
N ILE A 235 -77.17 12.50 -19.44
CA ILE A 235 -78.04 11.69 -20.33
C ILE A 235 -79.41 11.42 -19.67
N ALA A 236 -79.48 11.43 -18.34
CA ALA A 236 -80.72 11.20 -17.59
C ALA A 236 -81.62 12.46 -17.45
N GLY A 237 -81.12 13.65 -17.82
CA GLY A 237 -81.80 14.94 -17.61
C GLY A 237 -82.70 15.43 -18.75
N GLU A 238 -82.62 14.87 -19.96
CA GLU A 238 -83.32 15.38 -21.16
C GLU A 238 -84.66 14.70 -21.50
N ALA A 239 -85.14 13.79 -20.65
CA ALA A 239 -86.42 13.10 -20.85
C ALA A 239 -87.49 13.57 -19.85
N ARG A 240 -88.01 14.80 -20.02
CA ARG A 240 -89.31 15.23 -19.47
C ARG A 240 -90.04 16.16 -20.41
#